data_AF-A0A915YVL6-F1
#
_entry.id   AF-A0A915YVL6-F1
#
_cell.length_a   1.000
_cell.length_b   1.000
_cell.length_c   1.000
_cell.angle_alpha   90.00
_cell.angle_beta   90.00
_cell.angle_gamma   90.00
#
_symmetry.space_group_name_H-M   'P 1'
#
loop_
_entity.id
_entity.type
_entity.pdbx_description
1 polymer ?
#
loop_
_entity_poly.entity_id
_entity_poly.type
_entity_poly.pdbx_seq_one_letter_code
_entity_poly.pdbx_strand_id
1 'polypeptide(L)'
;MFSNTEFRFNKNSNEWNDWIEEAIYKKHIKNYECEYFYNVEEIGYGSFGKVYRANWKNSDKYLALKSFFNFNHATVKEIVNELKLQREVDFHDNIIRFYGVATEVQSDNSKRYMLVMEYADGGTLRKYLKENFEILTWNDKFNMALQLASAVSCLHDEGIMHRDLHSNNVLVHQNSIKLADFGLSKRIEESSNLQSKLFGSDVYSVGVLLWEISSGQRPFYAEGKPYDIGLAVEILQGLREKPIPNTPENYIKIYTDCWNGEPINRPTINQLMN
;
A
#
# COMPACT_ATOMS: atom_id res chain seq x y z
N MET A 1 -29.09 43.10 4.08
CA MET A 1 -29.72 41.76 4.04
C MET A 1 -28.74 40.82 3.34
N PHE A 2 -27.88 40.16 4.11
CA PHE A 2 -27.15 38.98 3.66
C PHE A 2 -27.56 37.88 4.62
N SER A 3 -28.35 36.92 4.13
CA SER A 3 -28.80 35.81 4.95
C SER A 3 -27.66 34.80 5.09
N ASN A 4 -27.04 34.80 6.27
CA ASN A 4 -26.28 33.66 6.77
C ASN A 4 -27.21 32.45 6.80
N THR A 5 -27.01 31.53 5.86
CA THR A 5 -27.53 30.17 5.99
C THR A 5 -26.38 29.31 6.46
N GLU A 6 -26.27 29.17 7.78
CA GLU A 6 -25.49 28.11 8.42
C GLU A 6 -26.00 26.77 7.89
N PHE A 7 -25.16 26.07 7.12
CA PHE A 7 -25.38 24.67 6.80
C PHE A 7 -25.28 23.86 8.09
N ARG A 8 -26.44 23.53 8.65
CA ARG A 8 -26.53 22.48 9.67
C ARG A 8 -26.19 21.15 9.00
N PHE A 9 -24.99 20.63 9.28
CA PHE A 9 -24.64 19.26 8.98
C PHE A 9 -25.59 18.34 9.78
N ASN A 10 -26.62 17.84 9.11
CA ASN A 10 -27.33 16.66 9.59
C ASN A 10 -26.32 15.51 9.55
N LYS A 11 -26.06 14.89 10.70
CA LYS A 11 -25.31 13.63 10.82
C LYS A 11 -26.09 12.52 10.10
N ASN A 12 -26.00 12.49 8.77
CA ASN A 12 -26.57 11.45 7.93
C ASN A 12 -25.53 10.35 7.73
N SER A 13 -25.98 9.10 7.81
CA SER A 13 -25.22 7.86 7.54
C SER A 13 -24.69 7.73 6.10
N ASN A 14 -24.65 8.81 5.33
CA ASN A 14 -24.27 8.87 3.92
C ASN A 14 -23.17 9.89 3.62
N GLU A 15 -22.60 10.58 4.61
CA GLU A 15 -21.59 11.63 4.42
C GLU A 15 -20.43 11.19 3.50
N TRP A 16 -19.91 9.96 3.67
CA TRP A 16 -18.81 9.45 2.85
C TRP A 16 -19.22 9.08 1.43
N ASN A 17 -20.47 8.64 1.23
CA ASN A 17 -21.02 8.45 -0.12
C ASN A 17 -21.13 9.80 -0.82
N ASP A 18 -21.70 10.79 -0.13
CA ASP A 18 -21.87 12.14 -0.64
C ASP A 18 -20.52 12.75 -1.02
N TRP A 19 -19.46 12.50 -0.25
CA TRP A 19 -18.10 12.94 -0.59
C TRP A 19 -17.59 12.36 -1.92
N ILE A 20 -17.77 11.05 -2.16
CA ILE A 20 -17.33 10.40 -3.41
C ILE A 20 -18.13 10.97 -4.59
N GLU A 21 -19.46 11.05 -4.44
CA GLU A 21 -20.36 11.56 -5.46
C GLU A 21 -20.09 13.02 -5.80
N GLU A 22 -19.84 13.86 -4.79
CA GLU A 22 -19.46 15.26 -4.98
C GLU A 22 -18.10 15.36 -5.71
N ALA A 23 -17.12 14.53 -5.34
CA ALA A 23 -15.83 14.49 -6.01
C ALA A 23 -15.94 14.05 -7.49
N ILE A 24 -16.84 13.11 -7.80
CA ILE A 24 -17.17 12.71 -9.17
C ILE A 24 -17.85 13.85 -9.92
N TYR A 25 -18.90 14.44 -9.33
CA TYR A 25 -19.68 15.53 -9.94
C TYR A 25 -18.80 16.75 -10.26
N LYS A 26 -17.91 17.12 -9.34
CA LYS A 26 -16.92 18.20 -9.51
C LYS A 26 -15.74 17.81 -10.41
N LYS A 27 -15.71 16.58 -10.93
CA LYS A 27 -14.65 16.03 -11.80
C LYS A 27 -13.27 16.00 -11.15
N HIS A 28 -13.21 15.93 -9.82
CA HIS A 28 -11.97 15.68 -9.08
C HIS A 28 -11.58 14.20 -9.10
N ILE A 29 -12.57 13.31 -9.27
CA ILE A 29 -12.37 11.87 -9.44
C ILE A 29 -13.11 11.46 -10.70
N LYS A 30 -12.44 10.67 -11.55
CA LYS A 30 -13.08 10.07 -12.72
C LYS A 30 -13.94 8.89 -12.29
N ASN A 31 -15.20 8.86 -12.73
CA ASN A 31 -16.05 7.67 -12.61
C ASN A 31 -15.90 6.79 -13.85
N TYR A 32 -15.75 5.48 -13.64
CA TYR A 32 -15.72 4.44 -14.65
C TYR A 32 -17.01 3.64 -14.55
N GLU A 33 -17.78 3.59 -15.64
CA GLU A 33 -19.00 2.77 -15.74
C GLU A 33 -18.63 1.30 -15.91
N CYS A 34 -19.04 0.45 -14.95
CA CYS A 34 -18.60 -0.95 -14.87
C CYS A 34 -18.82 -1.77 -16.15
N GLU A 35 -19.87 -1.45 -16.93
CA GLU A 35 -20.24 -2.16 -18.16
C GLU A 35 -19.18 -2.09 -19.27
N TYR A 36 -18.26 -1.12 -19.25
CA TYR A 36 -17.20 -1.02 -20.26
C TYR A 36 -15.91 -1.73 -19.86
N PHE A 37 -15.86 -2.40 -18.72
CA PHE A 37 -14.77 -3.31 -18.40
C PHE A 37 -15.01 -4.67 -19.06
N TYR A 38 -13.97 -5.22 -19.70
CA TYR A 38 -13.99 -6.55 -20.30
C TYR A 38 -12.69 -7.29 -19.98
N ASN A 39 -12.65 -8.60 -20.27
CA ASN A 39 -11.56 -9.50 -19.88
C ASN A 39 -11.23 -9.40 -18.38
N VAL A 40 -12.27 -9.36 -17.55
CA VAL A 40 -12.14 -9.24 -16.10
C VAL A 40 -11.65 -10.56 -15.51
N GLU A 41 -10.50 -10.53 -14.85
CA GLU A 41 -9.84 -11.69 -14.26
C GLU A 41 -9.43 -11.37 -12.83
N GLU A 42 -9.77 -12.24 -11.87
CA GLU A 42 -9.32 -12.10 -10.48
C GLU A 42 -7.81 -12.40 -10.40
N ILE A 43 -7.04 -11.43 -9.92
CA ILE A 43 -5.56 -11.54 -9.81
C ILE A 43 -5.07 -11.59 -8.36
N GLY A 44 -5.95 -11.35 -7.39
CA GLY A 44 -5.60 -11.41 -5.98
C GLY A 44 -6.79 -11.16 -5.06
N TYR A 45 -6.59 -11.48 -3.78
CA TYR A 45 -7.52 -11.19 -2.71
C TYR A 45 -6.74 -10.81 -1.45
N GLY A 46 -7.32 -9.93 -0.63
CA GLY A 46 -6.77 -9.50 0.64
C GLY A 46 -7.83 -9.53 1.73
N SER A 47 -7.52 -8.92 2.88
CA SER A 47 -8.45 -8.76 4.00
C SER A 47 -9.66 -7.90 3.62
N PHE A 48 -9.45 -6.90 2.76
CA PHE A 48 -10.47 -5.90 2.42
C PHE A 48 -11.34 -6.29 1.23
N GLY A 49 -10.87 -7.16 0.33
CA GLY A 49 -11.59 -7.47 -0.90
C GLY A 49 -10.76 -8.21 -1.93
N LYS A 50 -11.21 -8.13 -3.19
CA LYS A 50 -10.56 -8.77 -4.34
C LYS A 50 -9.96 -7.73 -5.26
N VAL A 51 -8.93 -8.12 -6.00
CA VAL A 51 -8.34 -7.32 -7.06
C VAL A 51 -8.51 -8.05 -8.38
N TYR A 52 -9.03 -7.34 -9.38
CA TYR A 52 -9.21 -7.84 -10.73
C TYR A 52 -8.32 -7.07 -11.70
N ARG A 53 -7.86 -7.74 -12.75
CA ARG A 53 -7.34 -7.10 -13.96
C ARG A 53 -8.47 -7.00 -14.97
N ALA A 54 -8.60 -5.86 -15.64
CA ALA A 54 -9.57 -5.68 -16.72
C ALA A 54 -9.05 -4.72 -17.80
N ASN A 55 -9.56 -4.83 -19.02
CA ASN A 55 -9.40 -3.83 -20.06
C ASN A 55 -10.56 -2.82 -19.99
N TRP A 56 -10.35 -1.59 -20.48
CA TRP A 56 -11.36 -0.53 -20.48
C TRP A 56 -11.76 -0.10 -21.90
N LYS A 57 -13.05 -0.20 -22.25
CA LYS A 57 -13.61 0.15 -23.58
C LYS A 57 -12.90 -0.60 -24.72
N ASN A 58 -12.18 0.11 -25.57
CA ASN A 58 -11.42 -0.47 -26.70
C ASN A 58 -9.90 -0.35 -26.46
N SER A 59 -9.48 -0.20 -25.20
CA SER A 59 -8.07 -0.05 -24.83
C SER A 59 -7.44 -1.41 -24.51
N ASP A 60 -6.34 -1.71 -25.18
CA ASP A 60 -5.52 -2.89 -24.89
C ASP A 60 -4.75 -2.78 -23.57
N LYS A 61 -4.74 -1.60 -22.92
CA LYS A 61 -4.14 -1.42 -21.60
C LYS A 61 -4.99 -2.07 -20.50
N TYR A 62 -4.33 -2.82 -19.63
CA TYR A 62 -4.91 -3.35 -18.41
C TYR A 62 -4.97 -2.30 -17.30
N LEU A 63 -6.04 -2.36 -16.52
CA LEU A 63 -6.27 -1.63 -15.28
C LEU A 63 -6.52 -2.63 -14.15
N ALA A 64 -6.18 -2.22 -12.92
CA ALA A 64 -6.53 -2.98 -11.72
C ALA A 64 -7.82 -2.43 -11.10
N LEU A 65 -8.72 -3.31 -10.68
CA LEU A 65 -9.98 -3.00 -10.00
C LEU A 65 -9.96 -3.61 -8.60
N LYS A 66 -9.84 -2.78 -7.56
CA LYS A 66 -9.92 -3.22 -6.16
C LYS A 66 -11.38 -3.13 -5.70
N SER A 67 -11.99 -4.27 -5.40
CA SER A 67 -13.31 -4.35 -4.77
C SER A 67 -13.19 -4.49 -3.25
N PHE A 68 -14.32 -4.36 -2.55
CA PHE A 68 -14.38 -4.43 -1.09
C PHE A 68 -15.46 -5.40 -0.62
N PHE A 69 -15.16 -6.21 0.40
CA PHE A 69 -16.12 -7.08 1.07
C PHE A 69 -17.03 -6.30 2.02
N ASN A 70 -18.16 -6.92 2.39
CA ASN A 70 -19.07 -6.42 3.44
C ASN A 70 -19.44 -4.93 3.30
N PHE A 71 -19.73 -4.49 2.07
CA PHE A 71 -19.87 -3.08 1.71
C PHE A 71 -20.92 -2.36 2.58
N ASN A 72 -20.44 -1.57 3.53
CA ASN A 72 -21.25 -0.81 4.48
C ASN A 72 -20.63 0.58 4.70
N HIS A 73 -21.25 1.40 5.56
CA HIS A 73 -20.77 2.76 5.83
C HIS A 73 -19.30 2.85 6.30
N ALA A 74 -18.81 1.88 7.08
CA ALA A 74 -17.41 1.84 7.50
C ALA A 74 -16.48 1.56 6.30
N THR A 75 -16.87 0.65 5.40
CA THR A 75 -16.13 0.40 4.15
C THR A 75 -16.02 1.66 3.29
N VAL A 76 -17.12 2.41 3.14
CA VAL A 76 -17.09 3.67 2.36
C VAL A 76 -16.16 4.70 3.03
N LYS A 77 -16.17 4.77 4.35
CA LYS A 77 -15.23 5.63 5.10
C LYS A 77 -13.76 5.23 4.84
N GLU A 78 -13.46 3.94 4.85
CA GLU A 78 -12.12 3.42 4.56
C GLU A 78 -11.68 3.74 3.13
N ILE A 79 -12.58 3.58 2.15
CA ILE A 79 -12.36 3.98 0.75
C ILE A 79 -12.03 5.48 0.68
N VAL A 80 -12.83 6.34 1.31
CA VAL A 80 -12.56 7.79 1.30
C VAL A 80 -11.23 8.13 1.95
N ASN A 81 -10.85 7.44 3.04
CA ASN A 81 -9.56 7.65 3.69
C ASN A 81 -8.38 7.23 2.80
N GLU A 82 -8.46 6.04 2.19
CA GLU A 82 -7.47 5.54 1.21
C GLU A 82 -7.33 6.53 0.04
N LEU A 83 -8.45 6.99 -0.53
CA LEU A 83 -8.45 7.95 -1.63
C LEU A 83 -7.81 9.30 -1.27
N LYS A 84 -8.09 9.83 -0.08
CA LYS A 84 -7.53 11.11 0.36
C LYS A 84 -6.01 11.02 0.50
N LEU A 85 -5.52 10.01 1.22
CA LEU A 85 -4.10 9.85 1.51
C LEU A 85 -3.30 9.48 0.24
N GLN A 86 -3.79 8.54 -0.57
CA GLN A 86 -3.06 8.11 -1.77
C GLN A 86 -2.89 9.25 -2.77
N ARG A 87 -3.92 10.08 -2.97
CA ARG A 87 -3.87 11.22 -3.90
C ARG A 87 -2.92 12.34 -3.49
N GLU A 88 -2.48 12.37 -2.23
CA GLU A 88 -1.48 13.34 -1.78
C GLU A 88 -0.07 12.93 -2.21
N VAL A 89 0.16 11.65 -2.50
CA VAL A 89 1.49 11.09 -2.81
C VAL A 89 1.55 10.34 -4.15
N ASP A 90 0.44 10.24 -4.90
CA ASP A 90 0.36 9.53 -6.18
C ASP A 90 1.18 10.16 -7.32
N PHE A 91 1.75 11.35 -7.08
CA PHE A 91 2.71 12.00 -7.96
C PHE A 91 4.08 11.29 -7.98
N HIS A 92 4.41 10.50 -6.95
CA HIS A 92 5.69 9.82 -6.84
C HIS A 92 5.70 8.53 -7.68
N ASP A 93 6.73 8.34 -8.51
CA ASP A 93 6.76 7.26 -9.52
C ASP A 93 6.67 5.84 -8.92
N ASN A 94 7.17 5.65 -7.70
CA ASN A 94 7.09 4.38 -6.98
C ASN A 94 5.82 4.19 -6.13
N ILE A 95 4.80 5.03 -6.31
CA ILE A 95 3.45 4.81 -5.77
C ILE A 95 2.54 4.31 -6.89
N ILE A 96 1.68 3.33 -6.59
CA ILE A 96 0.70 2.83 -7.55
C ILE A 96 -0.27 3.96 -7.91
N ARG A 97 -0.46 4.23 -9.21
CA ARG A 97 -1.33 5.34 -9.61
C ARG A 97 -2.79 5.02 -9.39
N PHE A 98 -3.52 6.00 -8.87
CA PHE A 98 -4.97 6.00 -8.78
C PHE A 98 -5.56 6.70 -10.01
N TYR A 99 -6.50 6.06 -10.70
CA TYR A 99 -7.13 6.63 -11.91
C TYR A 99 -8.56 7.09 -11.71
N GLY A 100 -9.26 6.60 -10.69
CA GLY A 100 -10.65 6.92 -10.44
C GLY A 100 -11.40 5.82 -9.71
N VAL A 101 -12.71 5.95 -9.63
CA VAL A 101 -13.59 4.94 -9.04
C VAL A 101 -14.48 4.33 -10.11
N ALA A 102 -14.79 3.04 -9.98
CA ALA A 102 -15.85 2.42 -10.76
C ALA A 102 -17.08 2.24 -9.87
N THR A 103 -18.25 2.59 -10.38
CA THR A 103 -19.50 2.57 -9.61
C THR A 103 -20.45 1.49 -10.14
N GLU A 104 -20.86 0.59 -9.26
CA GLU A 104 -21.87 -0.43 -9.54
C GLU A 104 -23.16 -0.11 -8.77
N VAL A 105 -24.25 0.12 -9.49
CA VAL A 105 -25.58 0.33 -8.88
C VAL A 105 -26.25 -1.03 -8.67
N GLN A 106 -26.60 -1.33 -7.42
CA GLN A 106 -27.29 -2.55 -7.04
C GLN A 106 -28.80 -2.44 -7.27
N SER A 107 -29.51 -3.56 -7.18
CA SER A 107 -30.97 -3.62 -7.37
C SER A 107 -31.79 -2.80 -6.36
N ASP A 108 -31.23 -2.54 -5.18
CA ASP A 108 -31.84 -1.69 -4.13
C ASP A 108 -31.46 -0.20 -4.27
N ASN A 109 -30.87 0.19 -5.41
CA ASN A 109 -30.27 1.50 -5.68
C ASN A 109 -29.08 1.88 -4.79
N SER A 110 -28.56 0.95 -3.96
CA SER A 110 -27.29 1.17 -3.28
C SER A 110 -26.14 1.16 -4.29
N LYS A 111 -25.07 1.90 -3.99
CA LYS A 111 -23.88 1.98 -4.83
C LYS A 111 -22.75 1.21 -4.18
N ARG A 112 -22.00 0.45 -4.97
CA ARG A 112 -20.70 -0.11 -4.61
C ARG A 112 -19.62 0.58 -5.42
N TYR A 113 -18.51 0.90 -4.76
CA TYR A 113 -17.35 1.48 -5.41
C TYR A 113 -16.22 0.47 -5.48
N MET A 114 -15.49 0.51 -6.60
CA MET A 114 -14.20 -0.12 -6.76
C MET A 114 -13.16 0.96 -7.05
N LEU A 115 -11.92 0.76 -6.60
CA LEU A 115 -10.81 1.63 -7.01
C LEU A 115 -10.27 1.17 -8.36
N VAL A 116 -10.10 2.11 -9.28
CA VAL A 116 -9.46 1.89 -10.58
C VAL A 116 -8.03 2.40 -10.51
N MET A 117 -7.08 1.50 -10.71
CA MET A 117 -5.66 1.73 -10.43
C MET A 117 -4.76 1.27 -11.58
N GLU A 118 -3.51 1.71 -11.55
CA GLU A 118 -2.42 1.16 -12.36
C GLU A 118 -2.32 -0.36 -12.17
N TYR A 119 -2.18 -1.07 -13.30
CA TYR A 119 -1.93 -2.51 -13.28
C TYR A 119 -0.42 -2.76 -13.33
N ALA A 120 0.10 -3.39 -12.27
CA ALA A 120 1.51 -3.78 -12.17
C ALA A 120 1.71 -5.19 -12.74
N ASP A 121 2.35 -5.27 -13.90
CA ASP A 121 2.53 -6.49 -14.70
C ASP A 121 3.47 -7.54 -14.09
N GLY A 122 4.37 -7.14 -13.18
CA GLY A 122 5.20 -8.04 -12.39
C GLY A 122 4.50 -8.63 -11.15
N GLY A 123 3.26 -8.23 -10.87
CA GLY A 123 2.50 -8.69 -9.70
C GLY A 123 3.09 -8.18 -8.38
N THR A 124 2.86 -8.92 -7.29
CA THR A 124 3.41 -8.59 -5.97
C THR A 124 4.91 -8.88 -5.90
N LEU A 125 5.64 -8.11 -5.10
CA LEU A 125 7.07 -8.32 -4.82
C LEU A 125 7.32 -9.74 -4.31
N ARG A 126 6.42 -10.27 -3.47
CA ARG A 126 6.45 -11.66 -2.98
C ARG A 126 6.55 -12.67 -4.13
N LYS A 127 5.65 -12.54 -5.11
CA LYS A 127 5.57 -13.45 -6.25
C LYS A 127 6.75 -13.19 -7.20
N TYR A 128 7.04 -11.93 -7.47
CA TYR A 128 8.11 -11.52 -8.36
C TYR A 128 9.48 -12.05 -7.91
N LEU A 129 9.81 -11.92 -6.62
CA LEU A 129 11.05 -12.48 -6.07
C LEU A 129 11.06 -14.00 -6.20
N LYS A 130 9.97 -14.69 -5.84
CA LYS A 130 9.89 -16.15 -5.98
C LYS A 130 10.17 -16.64 -7.40
N GLU A 131 9.71 -15.92 -8.41
CA GLU A 131 9.80 -16.32 -9.82
C GLU A 131 11.10 -15.86 -10.50
N ASN A 132 11.69 -14.75 -10.05
CA ASN A 132 12.78 -14.07 -10.76
C ASN A 132 14.07 -13.93 -9.95
N PHE A 133 14.14 -14.45 -8.71
CA PHE A 133 15.30 -14.20 -7.84
C PHE A 133 16.65 -14.57 -8.46
N GLU A 134 16.72 -15.70 -9.17
CA GLU A 134 17.95 -16.20 -9.79
C GLU A 134 18.51 -15.29 -10.89
N ILE A 135 17.66 -14.48 -11.53
CA ILE A 135 18.07 -13.53 -12.57
C ILE A 135 18.35 -12.13 -12.03
N LEU A 136 17.98 -11.83 -10.77
CA LEU A 136 18.18 -10.52 -10.17
C LEU A 136 19.62 -10.34 -9.71
N THR A 137 20.29 -9.34 -10.30
CA THR A 137 21.61 -8.92 -9.85
C THR A 137 21.52 -8.12 -8.55
N TRP A 138 22.66 -7.91 -7.90
CA TRP A 138 22.72 -6.99 -6.76
C TRP A 138 22.32 -5.57 -7.14
N ASN A 139 22.64 -5.12 -8.35
CA ASN A 139 22.22 -3.79 -8.82
C ASN A 139 20.69 -3.67 -8.88
N ASP A 140 20.01 -4.71 -9.36
CA ASP A 140 18.53 -4.73 -9.39
C ASP A 140 17.97 -4.70 -7.97
N LYS A 141 18.54 -5.49 -7.05
CA LYS A 141 18.14 -5.51 -5.63
C LYS A 141 18.34 -4.17 -4.93
N PHE A 142 19.47 -3.50 -5.18
CA PHE A 142 19.73 -2.15 -4.68
C PHE A 142 18.74 -1.13 -5.26
N ASN A 143 18.42 -1.20 -6.54
CA ASN A 143 17.43 -0.32 -7.16
C ASN A 143 16.03 -0.53 -6.55
N MET A 144 15.60 -1.78 -6.34
CA MET A 144 14.33 -2.09 -5.69
C MET A 144 14.29 -1.55 -4.25
N ALA A 145 15.38 -1.73 -3.49
CA ALA A 145 15.51 -1.21 -2.14
C ALA A 145 15.43 0.33 -2.08
N LEU A 146 16.14 1.00 -2.99
CA LEU A 146 16.14 2.47 -3.08
C LEU A 146 14.76 3.01 -3.45
N GLN A 147 14.09 2.40 -4.42
CA GLN A 147 12.73 2.78 -4.82
C GLN A 147 11.71 2.60 -3.69
N LEU A 148 11.82 1.49 -2.93
CA LEU A 148 10.99 1.26 -1.75
C LEU A 148 11.24 2.34 -0.69
N ALA A 149 12.50 2.63 -0.37
CA ALA A 149 12.85 3.68 0.58
C ALA A 149 12.33 5.04 0.10
N SER A 150 12.52 5.40 -1.17
CA SER A 150 12.02 6.66 -1.74
C SER A 150 10.50 6.79 -1.62
N ALA A 151 9.75 5.73 -1.94
CA ALA A 151 8.29 5.71 -1.79
C ALA A 151 7.86 5.93 -0.33
N VAL A 152 8.45 5.21 0.62
CA VAL A 152 8.09 5.34 2.04
C VAL A 152 8.54 6.69 2.60
N SER A 153 9.66 7.24 2.13
CA SER A 153 10.11 8.59 2.49
C SER A 153 9.09 9.63 2.08
N CYS A 154 8.58 9.54 0.83
CA CYS A 154 7.53 10.44 0.34
C CYS A 154 6.28 10.41 1.22
N LEU A 155 5.86 9.22 1.69
CA LEU A 155 4.76 9.11 2.65
C LEU A 155 5.09 9.80 3.98
N HIS A 156 6.27 9.54 4.55
CA HIS A 156 6.68 10.09 5.85
C HIS A 156 6.84 11.61 5.82
N ASP A 157 7.35 12.17 4.73
CA ASP A 157 7.51 13.61 4.52
C ASP A 157 6.14 14.32 4.47
N GLU A 158 5.11 13.65 3.93
CA GLU A 158 3.71 14.12 3.97
C GLU A 158 2.99 13.82 5.30
N GLY A 159 3.69 13.24 6.28
CA GLY A 159 3.13 12.88 7.58
C GLY A 159 2.21 11.66 7.54
N ILE A 160 2.32 10.81 6.51
CA ILE A 160 1.50 9.63 6.29
C ILE A 160 2.26 8.38 6.73
N MET A 161 1.65 7.57 7.60
CA MET A 161 2.15 6.24 7.95
C MET A 161 1.38 5.17 7.17
N HIS A 162 2.09 4.22 6.56
CA HIS A 162 1.46 3.15 5.78
C HIS A 162 0.81 2.07 6.65
N ARG A 163 1.50 1.63 7.73
CA ARG A 163 1.01 0.67 8.74
C ARG A 163 0.82 -0.77 8.31
N ASP A 164 1.06 -1.09 7.04
CA ASP A 164 0.85 -2.42 6.46
C ASP A 164 1.86 -2.73 5.36
N LEU A 165 3.11 -2.33 5.58
CA LEU A 165 4.19 -2.60 4.64
C LEU A 165 4.58 -4.07 4.70
N HIS A 166 4.32 -4.79 3.60
CA HIS A 166 4.75 -6.15 3.37
C HIS A 166 4.80 -6.46 1.87
N SER A 167 5.42 -7.55 1.45
CA SER A 167 5.72 -7.78 0.03
C SER A 167 4.52 -8.13 -0.84
N ASN A 168 3.32 -8.28 -0.28
CA ASN A 168 2.07 -8.31 -1.05
C ASN A 168 1.49 -6.91 -1.35
N ASN A 169 1.91 -5.88 -0.60
CA ASN A 169 1.50 -4.47 -0.79
C ASN A 169 2.58 -3.67 -1.55
N VAL A 170 3.69 -4.32 -1.88
CA VAL A 170 4.69 -3.80 -2.81
C VAL A 170 4.51 -4.56 -4.12
N LEU A 171 4.29 -3.86 -5.21
CA LEU A 171 4.11 -4.42 -6.55
C LEU A 171 5.34 -4.14 -7.41
N VAL A 172 5.47 -4.88 -8.52
CA VAL A 172 6.52 -4.65 -9.52
C VAL A 172 5.86 -4.34 -10.85
N HIS A 173 6.22 -3.21 -11.45
CA HIS A 173 5.80 -2.83 -12.80
C HIS A 173 7.02 -2.50 -13.64
N GLN A 174 7.23 -3.20 -14.75
CA GLN A 174 8.39 -2.96 -15.64
C GLN A 174 9.73 -2.93 -14.88
N ASN A 175 9.94 -3.90 -13.98
CA ASN A 175 11.11 -4.01 -13.07
C ASN A 175 11.28 -2.85 -12.06
N SER A 176 10.29 -1.99 -11.90
CA SER A 176 10.26 -0.93 -10.89
C SER A 176 9.27 -1.26 -9.77
N ILE A 177 9.61 -0.90 -8.53
CA ILE A 177 8.70 -1.01 -7.39
C ILE A 177 7.53 -0.01 -7.50
N LYS A 178 6.34 -0.46 -7.08
CA LYS A 178 5.12 0.33 -6.90
C LYS A 178 4.49 -0.01 -5.54
N LEU A 179 4.54 0.91 -4.59
CA LEU A 179 3.87 0.77 -3.29
C LEU A 179 2.37 0.95 -3.46
N ALA A 180 1.60 0.03 -2.88
CA ALA A 180 0.15 -0.06 -3.03
C ALA A 180 -0.54 -0.32 -1.68
N ASP A 181 -1.87 -0.24 -1.70
CA ASP A 181 -2.77 -0.50 -0.57
C ASP A 181 -2.63 0.45 0.62
N PHE A 182 -3.35 1.56 0.54
CA PHE A 182 -3.37 2.58 1.59
C PHE A 182 -4.54 2.39 2.57
N GLY A 183 -5.20 1.23 2.56
CA GLY A 183 -6.41 0.97 3.36
C GLY A 183 -6.21 1.15 4.87
N LEU A 184 -5.01 0.86 5.39
CA LEU A 184 -4.66 1.03 6.81
C LEU A 184 -3.85 2.30 7.10
N SER A 185 -3.54 3.08 6.06
CA SER A 185 -2.72 4.28 6.17
C SER A 185 -3.38 5.35 7.04
N LYS A 186 -2.56 6.14 7.72
CA LYS A 186 -3.03 7.18 8.64
C LYS A 186 -2.09 8.36 8.68
N ARG A 187 -2.64 9.57 8.66
CA ARG A 187 -1.91 10.81 8.92
C ARG A 187 -1.57 10.94 10.41
N ILE A 188 -0.34 11.34 10.71
CA ILE A 188 0.17 11.51 12.06
C ILE A 188 0.26 13.00 12.41
N GLU A 189 -0.68 13.48 13.24
CA GLU A 189 -0.78 14.88 13.69
C GLU A 189 -0.04 15.13 15.02
N GLU A 190 0.99 14.35 15.32
CA GLU A 190 1.69 14.35 16.60
C GLU A 190 2.97 15.22 16.58
N SER A 191 3.51 15.51 17.77
CA SER A 191 4.83 16.15 17.89
C SER A 191 5.95 15.31 17.24
N SER A 192 7.04 15.96 16.81
CA SER A 192 8.16 15.32 16.07
C SER A 192 8.75 14.09 16.76
N ASN A 193 8.89 14.12 18.10
CA ASN A 193 9.42 12.98 18.85
C ASN A 193 8.48 11.77 18.81
N LEU A 194 7.16 11.99 18.94
CA LEU A 194 6.20 10.90 18.87
C LEU A 194 6.02 10.40 17.42
N GLN A 195 6.10 11.29 16.43
CA GLN A 195 6.14 10.94 15.01
C GLN A 195 7.29 9.97 14.70
N SER A 196 8.52 10.25 15.16
CA SER A 196 9.66 9.35 14.92
C SER A 196 9.43 7.94 15.46
N LYS A 197 8.88 7.81 16.68
CA LYS A 197 8.52 6.53 17.29
C LYS A 197 7.41 5.81 16.51
N LEU A 198 6.44 6.57 16.02
CA LEU A 198 5.31 6.08 15.25
C LEU A 198 5.78 5.55 13.88
N PHE A 199 6.54 6.33 13.11
CA PHE A 199 7.11 5.91 11.82
C PHE A 199 8.10 4.77 11.95
N GLY A 200 8.69 4.57 13.12
CA GLY A 200 9.55 3.42 13.40
C GLY A 200 8.91 2.06 13.08
N SER A 201 7.57 1.95 13.10
CA SER A 201 6.89 0.72 12.65
C SER A 201 7.01 0.47 11.15
N ASP A 202 6.86 1.51 10.32
CA ASP A 202 7.07 1.39 8.88
C ASP A 202 8.54 1.09 8.58
N VAL A 203 9.47 1.74 9.30
CA VAL A 203 10.92 1.48 9.15
C VAL A 203 11.25 0.02 9.45
N TYR A 204 10.69 -0.55 10.51
CA TYR A 204 10.86 -1.98 10.81
C TYR A 204 10.43 -2.85 9.64
N SER A 205 9.25 -2.59 9.08
CA SER A 205 8.71 -3.33 7.95
C SER A 205 9.54 -3.16 6.68
N VAL A 206 10.11 -1.96 6.45
CA VAL A 206 11.11 -1.74 5.39
C VAL A 206 12.32 -2.63 5.62
N GLY A 207 12.86 -2.74 6.84
CA GLY A 207 13.95 -3.67 7.16
C GLY A 207 13.63 -5.12 6.77
N VAL A 208 12.45 -5.61 7.13
CA VAL A 208 11.98 -6.96 6.75
C VAL A 208 11.89 -7.12 5.23
N LEU A 209 11.39 -6.11 4.52
CA LEU A 209 11.30 -6.11 3.06
C LEU A 209 12.68 -6.09 2.39
N LEU A 210 13.63 -5.33 2.94
CA LEU A 210 15.00 -5.30 2.45
C LEU A 210 15.67 -6.66 2.63
N TRP A 211 15.47 -7.33 3.76
CA TRP A 211 15.93 -8.71 3.97
C TRP A 211 15.28 -9.66 2.96
N GLU A 212 13.98 -9.54 2.70
CA GLU A 212 13.28 -10.35 1.70
C GLU A 212 13.82 -10.11 0.27
N ILE A 213 14.09 -8.88 -0.13
CA ILE A 213 14.72 -8.54 -1.42
C ILE A 213 16.12 -9.17 -1.53
N SER A 214 16.89 -9.16 -0.43
CA SER A 214 18.23 -9.75 -0.41
C SER A 214 18.21 -11.28 -0.54
N SER A 215 17.19 -11.93 0.01
CA SER A 215 17.14 -13.38 0.22
C SER A 215 16.29 -14.11 -0.81
N GLY A 216 15.29 -13.45 -1.38
CA GLY A 216 14.22 -14.08 -2.16
C GLY A 216 13.32 -14.98 -1.31
N GLN A 217 13.52 -14.99 0.01
CA GLN A 217 12.88 -15.90 0.94
C GLN A 217 11.75 -15.21 1.69
N ARG A 218 10.85 -16.04 2.22
CA ARG A 218 9.76 -15.56 3.05
C ARG A 218 10.26 -15.25 4.47
N PRO A 219 10.09 -14.00 4.99
CA PRO A 219 10.52 -13.62 6.33
C PRO A 219 10.03 -14.59 7.40
N PHE A 220 10.89 -14.98 8.34
CA PHE A 220 10.55 -15.92 9.42
C PHE A 220 9.96 -17.27 8.97
N TYR A 221 10.07 -17.64 7.69
CA TYR A 221 9.54 -18.91 7.22
C TYR A 221 10.37 -20.07 7.74
N ALA A 222 9.69 -21.04 8.32
CA ALA A 222 10.24 -22.34 8.63
C ALA A 222 9.17 -23.39 8.26
N GLU A 223 9.62 -24.49 7.65
CA GLU A 223 8.73 -25.57 7.25
C GLU A 223 7.94 -26.10 8.46
N GLY A 224 6.62 -26.23 8.31
CA GLY A 224 5.72 -26.68 9.37
C GLY A 224 5.45 -25.66 10.49
N LYS A 225 6.03 -24.45 10.47
CA LYS A 225 5.74 -23.41 11.46
C LYS A 225 4.70 -22.40 10.92
N PRO A 226 3.55 -22.23 11.58
CA PRO A 226 2.56 -21.24 11.18
C PRO A 226 2.99 -19.81 11.57
N TYR A 227 2.38 -18.81 10.92
CA TYR A 227 2.44 -17.42 11.36
C TYR A 227 1.34 -17.18 12.40
N ASP A 228 1.68 -17.47 13.65
CA ASP A 228 0.76 -17.38 14.78
C ASP A 228 1.28 -16.43 15.88
N ILE A 229 0.56 -16.42 17.01
CA ILE A 229 0.92 -15.61 18.18
C ILE A 229 2.28 -16.05 18.75
N GLY A 230 2.65 -17.33 18.61
CA GLY A 230 3.95 -17.85 19.06
C GLY A 230 5.09 -17.17 18.31
N LEU A 231 5.02 -17.12 16.98
CA LEU A 231 6.00 -16.38 16.18
C LEU A 231 6.05 -14.89 16.56
N ALA A 232 4.89 -14.26 16.79
CA ALA A 232 4.84 -12.86 17.21
C ALA A 232 5.57 -12.65 18.55
N VAL A 233 5.42 -13.57 19.51
CA VAL A 233 6.15 -13.52 20.80
C VAL A 233 7.64 -13.71 20.59
N GLU A 234 8.07 -14.66 19.75
CA GLU A 234 9.50 -14.87 19.44
C GLU A 234 10.12 -13.59 18.83
N ILE A 235 9.42 -12.92 17.91
CA ILE A 235 9.88 -11.65 17.30
C ILE A 235 9.98 -10.55 18.37
N LEU A 236 9.02 -10.44 19.28
CA LEU A 236 9.07 -9.50 20.41
C LEU A 236 10.23 -9.81 21.37
N GLN A 237 10.62 -11.08 21.50
CA GLN A 237 11.78 -11.52 22.28
C GLN A 237 13.13 -11.38 21.55
N GLY A 238 13.12 -10.83 20.33
CA GLY A 238 14.33 -10.52 19.58
C GLY A 238 14.69 -11.55 18.50
N LEU A 239 13.80 -12.48 18.16
CA LEU A 239 13.98 -13.30 16.96
C LEU A 239 14.08 -12.39 15.74
N ARG A 240 15.15 -12.57 14.96
CA ARG A 240 15.39 -11.90 13.69
C ARG A 240 15.90 -12.88 12.65
N GLU A 241 15.73 -12.53 11.39
CA GLU A 241 16.21 -13.31 10.27
C GLU A 241 17.73 -13.32 10.22
N LYS A 242 18.29 -14.44 9.75
CA LYS A 242 19.73 -14.59 9.63
C LYS A 242 20.22 -13.88 8.36
N PRO A 243 21.36 -13.17 8.40
CA PRO A 243 21.97 -12.64 7.19
C PRO A 243 22.24 -13.74 6.17
N ILE A 244 21.97 -13.46 4.91
CA ILE A 244 22.18 -14.40 3.80
C ILE A 244 23.64 -14.32 3.34
N PRO A 245 24.32 -15.46 3.08
CA PRO A 245 25.65 -15.46 2.50
C PRO A 245 25.71 -14.66 1.19
N ASN A 246 26.80 -13.92 0.99
CA ASN A 246 27.04 -13.06 -0.17
C ASN A 246 26.15 -11.81 -0.26
N THR A 247 25.39 -11.47 0.79
CA THR A 247 24.78 -10.14 0.94
C THR A 247 25.87 -9.11 1.30
N PRO A 248 25.95 -7.97 0.58
CA PRO A 248 26.87 -6.88 0.91
C PRO A 248 26.71 -6.41 2.35
N GLU A 249 27.83 -6.24 3.07
CA GLU A 249 27.82 -5.92 4.51
C GLU A 249 27.08 -4.62 4.83
N ASN A 250 27.20 -3.62 3.96
CA ASN A 250 26.46 -2.36 4.09
C ASN A 250 24.94 -2.58 3.98
N TYR A 251 24.49 -3.45 3.07
CA TYR A 251 23.08 -3.79 2.93
C TYR A 251 22.56 -4.58 4.15
N ILE A 252 23.38 -5.49 4.69
CA ILE A 252 23.09 -6.17 5.96
C ILE A 252 22.85 -5.15 7.06
N LYS A 253 23.79 -4.21 7.21
CA LYS A 253 23.72 -3.17 8.23
C LYS A 253 22.42 -2.36 8.12
N ILE A 254 22.05 -1.94 6.91
CA ILE A 254 20.82 -1.17 6.65
C ILE A 254 19.58 -1.88 7.20
N TYR A 255 19.31 -3.12 6.77
CA TYR A 255 18.10 -3.79 7.24
C TYR A 255 18.18 -4.18 8.72
N THR A 256 19.39 -4.40 9.25
CA THR A 256 19.56 -4.68 10.68
C THR A 256 19.33 -3.48 11.58
N ASP A 257 19.67 -2.28 11.12
CA ASP A 257 19.42 -1.03 11.83
C ASP A 257 17.91 -0.74 11.86
N CYS A 258 17.18 -1.06 10.77
CA CYS A 258 15.74 -0.87 10.65
C CYS A 258 14.92 -1.66 11.68
N TRP A 259 15.31 -2.88 12.03
CA TRP A 259 14.54 -3.73 12.94
C TRP A 259 15.03 -3.73 14.39
N ASN A 260 15.72 -2.65 14.79
CA ASN A 260 16.14 -2.40 16.18
C ASN A 260 14.94 -2.54 17.13
N GLY A 261 15.17 -3.18 18.29
CA GLY A 261 14.13 -3.42 19.29
C GLY A 261 13.47 -2.14 19.78
N GLU A 262 14.25 -1.07 19.92
CA GLU A 262 13.76 0.25 20.33
C GLU A 262 13.40 1.09 19.10
N PRO A 263 12.12 1.45 18.88
CA PRO A 263 11.69 2.18 17.68
C PRO A 263 12.41 3.52 17.47
N ILE A 264 12.79 4.20 18.56
CA ILE A 264 13.49 5.49 18.50
C ILE A 264 14.94 5.36 18.03
N ASN A 265 15.52 4.16 18.14
CA ASN A 265 16.87 3.87 17.69
C ASN A 265 16.90 3.36 16.23
N ARG A 266 15.75 3.20 15.60
CA ARG A 266 15.66 2.89 14.18
C ARG A 266 16.01 4.14 13.37
N PRO A 267 16.71 4.01 12.23
CA PRO A 267 16.96 5.14 11.36
C PRO A 267 15.66 5.70 10.79
N THR A 268 15.65 6.97 10.39
CA THR A 268 14.60 7.48 9.51
C THR A 268 14.80 6.94 8.09
N ILE A 269 13.74 6.88 7.28
CA ILE A 269 13.87 6.43 5.88
C ILE A 269 14.85 7.33 5.11
N ASN A 270 14.83 8.65 5.36
CA ASN A 270 15.80 9.60 4.81
C ASN A 270 17.25 9.25 5.16
N GLN A 271 17.52 8.69 6.34
CA GLN A 271 18.87 8.22 6.70
C GLN A 271 19.30 6.94 5.95
N LEU A 272 18.36 6.14 5.46
CA LEU A 272 18.67 4.91 4.69
C LEU A 272 19.13 5.21 3.27
N MET A 273 18.79 6.38 2.74
CA MET A 273 19.07 6.78 1.35
C MET A 273 20.41 7.53 1.18
N ASN A 274 21.10 7.84 2.29
CA ASN A 274 22.40 8.52 2.30
C ASN A 274 23.55 7.54 2.55
#